data_AF-A0A1I1VD49-F1
#
_entry.id   AF-A0A1I1VD49-F1
#
_cell.length_a   1.000
_cell.length_b   1.000
_cell.length_c   1.000
_cell.angle_alpha   90.00
_cell.angle_beta   90.00
_cell.angle_gamma   90.00
#
_symmetry.space_group_name_H-M   'P 1'
#
loop_
_entity.id
_entity.type
_entity.pdbx_description
1 polymer ?
#
loop_
_entity_poly.entity_id
_entity_poly.type
_entity_poly.pdbx_seq_one_letter_code
_entity_poly.pdbx_strand_id
1 'polypeptide(L)'
;MPKAPAPAPAKAASSPGGAAVPAAPAVQPAAPEASVRPATVALRDLPAGVREQFPALQISGVTYSSNPLYRMAIVNGQVLHEGDAPVAGLVLDRIEPDRMVWQFRGYAVSMPSR
;
A
#
# COMPACT_ATOMS: atom_id res chain seq x y z
N MET A 1 -52.52 4.26 -20.66
CA MET A 1 -52.42 5.21 -21.80
C MET A 1 -50.97 5.20 -22.26
N PRO A 2 -50.66 4.82 -23.51
CA PRO A 2 -49.29 4.73 -24.00
C PRO A 2 -48.76 6.14 -24.29
N LYS A 3 -47.55 6.47 -23.84
CA LYS A 3 -46.91 7.74 -24.20
C LYS A 3 -46.10 7.51 -25.48
N ALA A 4 -46.65 8.00 -26.59
CA ALA A 4 -46.03 8.00 -27.90
C ALA A 4 -44.77 8.90 -27.93
N PRO A 5 -43.79 8.60 -28.79
CA PRO A 5 -42.51 9.29 -28.88
C PRO A 5 -42.60 10.52 -29.80
N ALA A 6 -41.73 11.51 -29.61
CA ALA A 6 -41.56 12.62 -30.55
C ALA A 6 -40.07 12.92 -30.80
N PRO A 7 -39.69 13.37 -32.02
CA PRO A 7 -38.35 13.17 -32.58
C PRO A 7 -37.57 14.47 -32.92
N ALA A 8 -36.30 14.26 -33.31
CA ALA A 8 -35.43 15.10 -34.15
C ALA A 8 -34.64 16.26 -33.46
N PRO A 9 -33.55 16.82 -34.06
CA PRO A 9 -32.97 16.56 -35.39
C PRO A 9 -31.42 16.37 -35.44
N ALA A 10 -30.97 16.10 -36.66
CA ALA A 10 -29.62 15.77 -37.13
C ALA A 10 -28.50 16.80 -36.85
N LYS A 11 -27.24 16.32 -36.81
CA LYS A 11 -26.13 17.04 -37.44
C LYS A 11 -24.97 16.11 -37.83
N ALA A 12 -24.52 16.31 -39.07
CA ALA A 12 -23.41 15.66 -39.74
C ALA A 12 -22.02 15.93 -39.11
N ALA A 13 -21.08 15.00 -39.34
CA ALA A 13 -19.66 15.20 -39.64
C ALA A 13 -18.92 13.86 -39.47
N SER A 14 -18.45 13.21 -40.53
CA SER A 14 -17.10 13.33 -41.10
C SER A 14 -15.99 12.75 -40.20
N SER A 15 -15.53 11.54 -40.51
CA SER A 15 -14.17 11.27 -41.02
C SER A 15 -13.75 9.79 -40.84
N PRO A 16 -13.27 9.13 -41.90
CA PRO A 16 -12.48 7.92 -41.79
C PRO A 16 -11.03 8.33 -41.50
N GLY A 17 -10.52 8.03 -40.32
CA GLY A 17 -9.13 8.38 -40.01
C GLY A 17 -8.80 8.23 -38.54
N GLY A 18 -8.14 7.13 -38.21
CA GLY A 18 -7.61 6.90 -36.88
C GLY A 18 -6.84 5.60 -36.91
N ALA A 19 -5.59 5.71 -37.34
CA ALA A 19 -4.62 4.64 -37.40
C ALA A 19 -4.72 3.71 -36.19
N ALA A 20 -4.71 2.40 -36.47
CA ALA A 20 -4.44 1.40 -35.46
C ALA A 20 -3.07 1.70 -34.85
N VAL A 21 -3.05 2.35 -33.70
CA VAL A 21 -1.88 2.37 -32.83
C VAL A 21 -1.69 0.94 -32.33
N PRO A 22 -0.47 0.36 -32.43
CA PRO A 22 -0.22 -0.95 -31.87
C PRO A 22 -0.48 -0.85 -30.37
N ALA A 23 -1.24 -1.80 -29.84
CA ALA A 23 -1.42 -1.98 -28.41
C ALA A 23 -0.02 -2.13 -27.78
N ALA A 24 0.48 -1.04 -27.19
CA ALA A 24 1.47 -1.16 -26.15
C ALA A 24 0.89 -2.10 -25.09
N PRO A 25 1.66 -3.05 -24.54
CA PRO A 25 1.14 -3.94 -23.52
C PRO A 25 0.63 -3.06 -22.39
N ALA A 26 -0.68 -3.11 -22.18
CA ALA A 26 -1.32 -2.52 -21.03
C ALA A 26 -0.62 -3.09 -19.80
N VAL A 27 0.28 -2.30 -19.23
CA VAL A 27 0.61 -2.39 -17.81
C VAL A 27 -0.73 -2.31 -17.11
N GLN A 28 -1.21 -3.47 -16.65
CA GLN A 28 -2.46 -3.56 -15.92
C GLN A 28 -2.41 -2.50 -14.82
N PRO A 29 -3.34 -1.53 -14.82
CA PRO A 29 -3.53 -0.70 -13.65
C PRO A 29 -4.12 -1.63 -12.60
N ALA A 30 -3.25 -2.16 -11.73
CA ALA A 30 -3.70 -2.83 -10.51
C ALA A 30 -4.54 -1.79 -9.73
N ALA A 31 -5.84 -2.06 -9.68
CA ALA A 31 -6.91 -1.45 -8.89
C ALA A 31 -6.57 -0.11 -8.16
N PRO A 32 -7.24 1.01 -8.50
CA PRO A 32 -7.33 2.13 -7.57
C PRO A 32 -8.25 1.72 -6.40
N GLU A 33 -8.10 2.40 -5.25
CA GLU A 33 -8.88 2.26 -4.00
C GLU A 33 -8.27 1.40 -2.89
N ALA A 34 -7.21 1.90 -2.24
CA ALA A 34 -7.09 1.82 -0.78
C ALA A 34 -6.05 2.83 -0.26
N SER A 35 -6.46 4.10 -0.18
CA SER A 35 -5.75 5.22 0.44
C SER A 35 -4.36 5.52 -0.11
N VAL A 36 -4.05 6.80 -0.26
CA VAL A 36 -2.66 7.28 -0.39
C VAL A 36 -1.95 7.00 0.94
N ARG A 37 -1.63 5.74 1.21
CA ARG A 37 -0.64 5.38 2.22
C ARG A 37 0.71 5.79 1.64
N PRO A 38 1.58 6.43 2.43
CA PRO A 38 2.93 6.73 1.97
C PRO A 38 3.54 5.45 1.41
N ALA A 39 4.20 5.55 0.26
CA ALA A 39 4.81 4.40 -0.39
C ALA A 39 5.79 3.75 0.59
N THR A 40 5.38 2.62 1.18
CA THR A 40 6.22 1.87 2.10
C THR A 40 7.19 1.05 1.26
N VAL A 41 8.48 1.18 1.55
CA VAL A 41 9.53 0.41 0.88
C VAL A 41 9.74 -0.92 1.59
N ALA A 42 10.07 -1.97 0.86
CA ALA A 42 10.44 -3.22 1.52
C ALA A 42 11.79 -3.07 2.21
N LEU A 43 12.05 -3.83 3.28
CA LEU A 43 13.37 -3.82 3.95
C LEU A 43 14.54 -4.09 2.97
N ARG A 44 14.31 -4.91 1.96
CA ARG A 44 15.29 -5.21 0.87
C ARG A 44 15.56 -4.04 -0.07
N ASP A 45 14.63 -3.10 -0.16
CA ASP A 45 14.70 -1.91 -1.02
C ASP A 45 15.37 -0.72 -0.29
N LEU A 46 15.61 -0.85 1.02
CA LEU A 46 16.32 0.16 1.77
C LEU A 46 17.79 0.30 1.30
N PRO A 47 18.34 1.53 1.32
CA PRO A 47 19.76 1.75 1.08
C PRO A 47 20.62 0.89 2.01
N ALA A 48 21.72 0.34 1.52
CA ALA A 48 22.58 -0.56 2.29
C ALA A 48 22.97 0.02 3.66
N GLY A 49 23.31 1.30 3.77
CA GLY A 49 23.63 1.92 5.07
C GLY A 49 22.47 1.95 6.07
N VAL A 50 21.23 2.11 5.58
CA VAL A 50 20.02 2.07 6.41
C VAL A 50 19.68 0.63 6.79
N ARG A 51 19.80 -0.30 5.84
CA ARG A 51 19.59 -1.74 6.05
C ARG A 51 20.61 -2.36 7.01
N GLU A 52 21.87 -1.96 6.96
CA GLU A 52 22.93 -2.43 7.88
C GLU A 52 22.70 -1.91 9.31
N GLN A 53 22.13 -0.70 9.43
CA GLN A 53 21.69 -0.18 10.72
C GLN A 53 20.35 -0.76 11.18
N PHE A 54 19.60 -1.42 10.29
CA PHE A 54 18.36 -2.09 10.63
C PHE A 54 18.73 -3.39 11.36
N PRO A 55 18.47 -3.49 12.68
CA PRO A 55 18.81 -4.71 13.39
C PRO A 55 17.95 -5.85 12.89
N ALA A 56 18.45 -7.08 13.01
CA ALA A 56 17.66 -8.26 12.71
C ALA A 56 16.41 -8.25 13.61
N LEU A 57 15.24 -8.03 13.01
CA LEU A 57 13.96 -8.10 13.70
C LEU A 57 13.43 -9.52 13.56
N GLN A 58 13.48 -10.27 14.65
CA GLN A 58 12.80 -11.55 14.73
C GLN A 58 11.35 -11.32 15.14
N ILE A 59 10.46 -11.29 14.17
CA ILE A 59 9.02 -11.22 14.45
C ILE A 59 8.56 -12.62 14.88
N SER A 60 8.29 -12.78 16.17
CA SER A 60 7.82 -14.06 16.72
C SER A 60 6.30 -14.21 16.61
N GLY A 61 5.56 -13.10 16.54
CA GLY A 61 4.11 -13.13 16.38
C GLY A 61 3.54 -11.73 16.25
N VAL A 62 2.40 -11.61 15.58
CA VAL A 62 1.68 -10.36 15.45
C VAL A 62 0.23 -10.63 15.78
N THR A 63 -0.29 -9.93 16.78
CA THR A 63 -1.71 -9.91 17.12
C THR A 63 -2.30 -8.65 16.51
N TYR A 64 -3.04 -8.83 15.43
CA TYR A 64 -3.86 -7.76 14.87
C TYR A 64 -5.23 -7.77 15.56
N SER A 65 -5.71 -6.58 15.92
CA SER A 65 -7.06 -6.34 16.39
C SER A 65 -7.60 -5.06 15.75
N SER A 66 -8.91 -5.00 15.54
CA SER A 66 -9.55 -3.76 15.02
C SER A 66 -9.30 -2.58 15.96
N ASN A 67 -9.20 -2.83 17.26
CA ASN A 67 -8.85 -1.85 18.28
C ASN A 67 -7.32 -1.66 18.34
N PRO A 68 -6.79 -0.43 18.17
CA PRO A 68 -5.35 -0.17 18.19
C PRO A 68 -4.70 -0.50 19.54
N LEU A 69 -5.45 -0.39 20.64
CA LEU A 69 -5.02 -0.78 22.00
C LEU A 69 -4.70 -2.27 22.15
N TYR A 70 -5.28 -3.13 21.30
CA TYR A 70 -5.05 -4.59 21.35
C TYR A 70 -4.12 -5.06 20.22
N ARG A 71 -3.57 -4.13 19.42
CA ARG A 71 -2.60 -4.49 18.40
C ARG A 71 -1.23 -4.59 19.04
N MET A 72 -0.64 -5.77 18.96
CA MET A 72 0.66 -6.03 19.56
C MET A 72 1.50 -6.92 18.65
N ALA A 73 2.79 -6.63 18.55
CA ALA A 73 3.75 -7.40 17.79
C ALA A 73 4.87 -7.86 18.72
N ILE A 74 5.24 -9.12 18.65
CA ILE A 74 6.35 -9.69 19.39
C ILE A 74 7.57 -9.65 18.49
N VAL A 75 8.52 -8.77 18.79
CA VAL A 75 9.74 -8.58 18.01
C VAL A 75 10.95 -8.72 18.92
N ASN A 76 11.87 -9.63 18.57
CA ASN A 76 13.01 -10.01 19.41
C ASN A 76 12.60 -10.43 20.83
N GLY A 77 11.41 -11.02 20.99
CA GLY A 77 10.85 -11.42 22.29
C GLY A 77 10.26 -10.27 23.12
N GLN A 78 10.21 -9.05 22.59
CA GLN A 78 9.57 -7.90 23.22
C GLN A 78 8.19 -7.65 22.61
N VAL A 79 7.20 -7.35 23.45
CA VAL A 79 5.85 -6.97 23.02
C VAL A 79 5.83 -5.47 22.72
N LEU A 80 5.56 -5.12 21.46
CA LEU A 80 5.48 -3.77 20.95
C LEU A 80 4.05 -3.44 20.51
N HIS A 81 3.70 -2.16 20.54
CA HIS A 81 2.42 -1.65 20.06
C HIS A 81 2.64 -0.66 18.91
N GLU A 82 1.57 -0.28 18.21
CA GLU A 82 1.65 0.84 17.26
C GLU A 82 2.13 2.12 17.98
N GLY A 83 3.17 2.74 17.44
CA GLY A 83 3.90 3.87 18.02
C GLY A 83 5.11 3.50 18.87
N ASP A 84 5.32 2.21 19.17
CA ASP A 84 6.41 1.75 20.04
C ASP A 84 7.72 1.50 19.28
N ALA A 85 8.85 1.61 19.97
CA ALA A 85 10.18 1.49 19.39
C ALA A 85 10.97 0.37 20.07
N PRO A 86 11.14 -0.81 19.44
CA PRO A 86 11.91 -1.90 20.05
C PRO A 86 13.39 -1.57 20.21
N VAL A 87 13.90 -0.69 19.36
CA VAL A 87 15.32 -0.34 19.24
C VAL A 87 15.45 1.13 18.85
N ALA A 88 16.58 1.74 19.17
CA ALA A 88 16.83 3.14 18.86
C ALA A 88 16.77 3.40 17.34
N GLY A 89 15.88 4.31 16.93
CA GLY A 89 15.74 4.76 15.54
C GLY A 89 14.74 3.96 14.70
N LEU A 90 14.16 2.89 15.23
CA LEU A 90 13.09 2.11 14.61
C LEU A 90 11.81 2.23 15.43
N VAL A 91 10.76 2.73 14.81
CA VAL A 91 9.44 2.87 15.42
C VAL A 91 8.46 2.01 14.64
N LEU A 92 7.57 1.32 15.33
CA LEU A 92 6.44 0.65 14.72
C LEU A 92 5.38 1.70 14.42
N ASP A 93 5.23 2.12 13.16
CA ASP A 93 4.23 3.11 12.78
C ASP A 93 2.83 2.50 12.80
N ARG A 94 2.69 1.37 12.11
CA ARG A 94 1.42 0.66 12.01
C ARG A 94 1.58 -0.86 11.99
N ILE A 95 0.58 -1.53 12.55
CA ILE A 95 0.40 -2.97 12.48
C ILE A 95 -0.84 -3.22 11.63
N GLU A 96 -0.65 -3.58 10.36
CA GLU A 96 -1.70 -4.07 9.49
C GLU A 96 -1.81 -5.62 9.62
N PRO A 97 -2.96 -6.22 9.27
CA PRO A 97 -3.12 -7.68 9.38
C PRO A 97 -2.15 -8.46 8.47
N ASP A 98 -1.82 -7.90 7.30
CA ASP A 98 -0.96 -8.53 6.28
C ASP A 98 0.53 -8.11 6.41
N ARG A 99 0.79 -6.94 7.01
CA ARG A 99 2.13 -6.34 7.07
C ARG A 99 2.25 -5.36 8.23
N MET A 100 3.48 -5.12 8.66
CA MET A 100 3.81 -4.06 9.60
C MET A 100 4.53 -2.94 8.86
N VAL A 101 4.14 -1.72 9.14
CA VAL A 101 4.82 -0.51 8.69
C VAL A 101 5.70 -0.01 9.82
N TRP A 102 6.99 0.03 9.56
CA TRP A 102 8.00 0.52 10.46
C TRP A 102 8.49 1.87 9.95
N GLN A 103 8.79 2.79 10.85
CA GLN A 103 9.46 4.04 10.55
C GLN A 103 10.89 3.95 11.04
N PHE A 104 11.84 3.99 10.13
CA PHE A 104 13.25 3.92 10.44
C PHE A 104 13.99 5.08 9.79
N ARG A 105 14.55 6.00 10.58
CA ARG A 105 15.30 7.18 10.08
C ARG A 105 14.55 7.99 9.00
N GLY A 106 13.22 8.06 9.08
CA GLY A 106 12.37 8.76 8.10
C GLY A 106 11.95 7.91 6.89
N TYR A 107 12.32 6.63 6.86
CA TYR A 107 11.87 5.66 5.86
C TYR A 107 10.71 4.82 6.42
N ALA A 108 9.61 4.76 5.68
CA ALA A 108 8.50 3.87 5.97
C ALA A 108 8.78 2.49 5.36
N VAL A 109 9.19 1.54 6.18
CA VAL A 109 9.54 0.18 5.80
C VAL A 109 8.36 -0.76 6.01
N SER A 110 7.84 -1.37 4.96
CA SER A 110 6.84 -2.45 5.09
C SER A 110 7.54 -3.80 5.23
N MET A 111 7.14 -4.57 6.25
CA MET A 111 7.54 -5.96 6.43
C MET A 111 6.30 -6.86 6.51
N PRO A 112 6.30 -8.03 5.86
CA PRO A 112 5.22 -8.99 6.02
C PRO A 112 5.15 -9.49 7.46
N SER A 113 3.94 -9.73 7.96
CA SER A 113 3.71 -10.27 9.31
C SER A 113 3.86 -11.80 9.38
N ARG A 114 4.09 -12.48 8.24
CA ARG A 114 4.19 -13.94 8.11
C ARG A 114 5.22 -14.37 7.06
#